data_AF-A0A6L3MLE0-F1
#
_entry.id   AF-A0A6L3MLE0-F1
#
_cell.length_a   1.000
_cell.length_b   1.000
_cell.length_c   1.000
_cell.angle_alpha   90.00
_cell.angle_beta   90.00
_cell.angle_gamma   90.00
#
_symmetry.space_group_name_H-M   'P 1'
#
loop_
_entity.id
_entity.type
_entity.pdbx_description
1 polymer ?
#
loop_
_entity_poly.entity_id
_entity_poly.type
_entity_poly.pdbx_seq_one_letter_code
_entity_poly.pdbx_strand_id
1 'polypeptide(L)'
;MSEVQTIKTAIHEITHADLHAPEQNLALADRTDRRTREIEAESTAFVVCSHYNIDTSDYSFGYLAGWSSDKELSELKGSLEI
;
A
#
# COMPACT_ATOMS: atom_id res chain seq x y z
N MET A 1 15.45 -12.01 -0.08
CA MET A 1 14.04 -11.55 -0.17
C MET A 1 13.17 -12.77 -0.33
N SER A 2 12.01 -12.83 0.33
CA SER A 2 11.02 -13.87 0.06
C SER A 2 10.29 -13.60 -1.26
N GLU A 3 9.68 -14.62 -1.85
CA GLU A 3 8.84 -14.47 -3.05
C GLU A 3 7.66 -13.53 -2.77
N VAL A 4 7.05 -13.62 -1.59
CA VAL A 4 5.97 -12.73 -1.12
C VAL A 4 6.43 -11.27 -1.06
N GLN A 5 7.60 -11.00 -0.49
CA GLN A 5 8.15 -9.64 -0.43
C GLN A 5 8.44 -9.11 -1.84
N THR A 6 8.90 -9.98 -2.75
CA THR A 6 9.18 -9.61 -4.14
C THR A 6 7.89 -9.21 -4.87
N ILE A 7 6.80 -9.96 -4.68
CA ILE A 7 5.49 -9.66 -5.27
C ILE A 7 4.95 -8.33 -4.73
N LYS A 8 4.95 -8.14 -3.41
CA LYS A 8 4.51 -6.89 -2.78
C LYS A 8 5.30 -5.68 -3.30
N THR A 9 6.63 -5.78 -3.31
CA THR A 9 7.50 -4.72 -3.82
C THR A 9 7.23 -4.46 -5.31
N ALA A 10 7.03 -5.49 -6.13
CA ALA A 10 6.69 -5.29 -7.53
C ALA A 10 5.37 -4.51 -7.70
N ILE A 11 4.32 -4.85 -6.95
CA ILE A 11 3.03 -4.15 -7.01
C ILE A 11 3.17 -2.69 -6.52
N HIS A 12 3.97 -2.46 -5.47
CA HIS A 12 4.27 -1.12 -4.96
C HIS A 12 4.89 -0.24 -6.06
N GLU A 13 5.94 -0.73 -6.71
CA GLU A 13 6.64 0.02 -7.77
C GLU A 13 5.78 0.19 -9.04
N ILE A 14 4.94 -0.80 -9.39
CA ILE A 14 3.95 -0.67 -10.47
C ILE A 14 2.96 0.44 -10.15
N THR A 15 2.47 0.51 -8.90
CA THR A 15 1.54 1.56 -8.48
C THR A 15 2.18 2.94 -8.60
N HIS A 16 3.46 3.07 -8.23
CA HIS A 16 4.20 4.31 -8.45
C HIS A 16 4.31 4.69 -9.93
N ALA A 17 4.59 3.71 -10.80
CA ALA A 17 4.66 3.95 -12.24
C ALA A 17 3.30 4.37 -12.81
N ASP A 18 2.21 3.70 -12.41
CA ASP A 18 0.88 3.99 -12.92
C ASP A 18 0.33 5.34 -12.44
N LEU A 19 0.47 5.64 -11.15
CA LEU A 19 -0.10 6.87 -10.56
C LEU A 19 0.80 8.10 -10.73
N HIS A 20 2.13 7.94 -10.63
CA HIS A 20 3.03 9.09 -10.49
C HIS A 20 4.07 9.24 -11.61
N ALA A 21 4.20 8.30 -12.55
CA ALA A 21 5.01 8.56 -13.75
C ALA A 21 4.52 9.79 -14.55
N PRO A 22 3.20 10.05 -14.69
CA PRO A 22 2.72 11.26 -15.38
C PRO A 22 3.18 12.57 -14.71
N GLU A 23 3.41 12.54 -13.39
CA GLU A 23 3.82 13.72 -12.62
C GLU A 23 5.31 14.10 -12.81
N GLN A 24 6.11 13.26 -13.48
CA GLN A 24 7.55 13.50 -13.65
C GLN A 24 7.87 14.79 -14.43
N ASN A 25 6.95 15.24 -15.28
CA ASN A 25 7.08 16.48 -16.05
C ASN A 25 6.49 17.71 -15.34
N LEU A 26 5.85 17.54 -14.18
CA LEU A 26 5.28 18.63 -13.41
C LEU A 26 6.35 19.33 -12.55
N ALA A 27 6.13 20.60 -12.23
CA ALA A 27 6.91 21.29 -11.21
C ALA A 27 6.72 20.59 -9.86
N LEU A 28 7.74 20.60 -8.99
CA LEU A 28 7.70 19.89 -7.70
C LEU A 28 6.50 20.27 -6.82
N ALA A 29 6.04 21.52 -6.91
CA ALA A 29 4.91 22.01 -6.14
C ALA A 29 3.55 21.43 -6.59
N ASP A 30 3.47 20.95 -7.83
CA ASP A 30 2.25 20.40 -8.45
C ASP A 30 2.23 18.86 -8.41
N ARG A 31 3.29 18.23 -7.88
CA ARG A 31 3.37 16.78 -7.71
C ARG A 31 2.68 16.36 -6.43
N THR A 32 2.18 15.13 -6.43
CA THR A 32 1.74 14.46 -5.22
C THR A 32 2.93 14.36 -4.26
N ASP A 33 2.71 14.80 -3.02
CA ASP A 33 3.77 14.81 -2.03
C ASP A 33 4.26 13.39 -1.75
N ARG A 34 5.53 13.27 -1.40
CA ARG A 34 6.16 11.95 -1.24
C ARG A 34 5.40 11.05 -0.27
N ARG A 35 4.89 11.58 0.84
CA ARG A 35 4.22 10.76 1.86
C ARG A 35 2.95 10.14 1.28
N THR A 36 2.16 10.92 0.57
CA THR A 36 0.94 10.46 -0.09
C THR A 36 1.25 9.38 -1.13
N ARG A 37 2.27 9.58 -1.98
CA ARG A 37 2.67 8.59 -2.99
C ARG A 37 3.01 7.22 -2.39
N GLU A 38 3.75 7.22 -1.28
CA GLU A 38 4.17 5.98 -0.60
C GLU A 38 2.97 5.29 0.08
N ILE A 39 2.03 6.07 0.64
CA ILE A 39 0.78 5.55 1.21
C ILE A 39 -0.06 4.88 0.11
N GLU A 40 -0.21 5.52 -1.04
CA GLU A 40 -1.01 4.99 -2.16
C GLU A 40 -0.39 3.70 -2.71
N ALA A 41 0.92 3.67 -2.91
CA ALA A 41 1.63 2.48 -3.38
C ALA A 41 1.55 1.31 -2.38
N GLU A 42 1.79 1.57 -1.10
CA GLU A 42 1.76 0.54 -0.06
C GLU A 42 0.33 0.02 0.20
N SER A 43 -0.67 0.90 0.19
CA SER A 43 -2.08 0.51 0.35
C SER A 43 -2.58 -0.33 -0.82
N THR A 44 -2.20 0.05 -2.05
CA THR A 44 -2.56 -0.71 -3.25
C THR A 44 -1.91 -2.09 -3.23
N ALA A 45 -0.62 -2.17 -2.90
CA ALA A 45 0.09 -3.45 -2.75
C ALA A 45 -0.58 -4.35 -1.69
N PHE A 46 -1.02 -3.78 -0.58
CA PHE A 46 -1.76 -4.51 0.45
C PHE A 46 -3.10 -5.05 -0.05
N VAL A 47 -3.93 -4.21 -0.69
CA VAL A 47 -5.25 -4.61 -1.20
C VAL A 47 -5.12 -5.69 -2.28
N VAL A 48 -4.18 -5.54 -3.21
CA VAL A 48 -3.96 -6.51 -4.28
C VAL A 48 -3.46 -7.85 -3.71
N CYS A 49 -2.47 -7.84 -2.82
CA CYS A 49 -2.01 -9.08 -2.18
C CYS A 49 -3.12 -9.76 -1.38
N SER A 50 -3.91 -8.99 -0.63
CA SER A 50 -5.05 -9.50 0.15
C SER A 50 -6.11 -10.13 -0.76
N HIS A 51 -6.45 -9.51 -1.89
CA HIS A 51 -7.39 -10.06 -2.86
C HIS A 51 -6.97 -11.43 -3.39
N TYR A 52 -5.67 -11.66 -3.56
CA TYR A 52 -5.13 -12.94 -4.03
C TYR A 52 -4.78 -13.93 -2.89
N ASN A 53 -5.18 -13.65 -1.65
CA ASN A 53 -4.84 -14.44 -0.46
C ASN A 53 -3.32 -14.66 -0.30
N ILE A 54 -2.51 -13.68 -0.75
CA ILE A 54 -1.06 -13.68 -0.53
C ILE A 54 -0.82 -13.10 0.87
N ASP A 55 -0.40 -13.95 1.79
CA ASP A 55 -0.17 -13.56 3.17
C ASP A 55 1.05 -12.63 3.31
N THR A 56 0.81 -11.32 3.37
CA THR A 56 1.84 -10.31 3.67
C THR A 56 1.85 -9.89 5.15
N SER A 57 1.14 -10.62 6.02
CA SER A 57 0.90 -10.23 7.42
C SER A 57 2.18 -10.11 8.26
N ASP A 58 3.23 -10.88 7.93
CA ASP A 58 4.56 -10.78 8.55
C ASP A 58 5.24 -9.40 8.39
N TYR A 59 4.78 -8.56 7.44
CA TYR A 59 5.37 -7.24 7.17
C TYR A 59 4.38 -6.07 7.26
N SER A 60 3.07 -6.33 7.17
CA SER A 60 2.05 -5.26 7.05
C SER A 60 1.30 -4.95 8.35
N PHE A 61 1.29 -5.84 9.34
CA PHE A 61 0.50 -5.64 10.57
C PHE A 61 1.04 -4.48 11.44
N GLY A 62 2.36 -4.30 11.48
CA GLY A 62 3.00 -3.21 12.21
C GLY A 62 2.75 -1.82 11.60
N TYR A 63 2.54 -1.73 10.29
CA TYR A 63 2.28 -0.45 9.61
C TYR A 63 0.79 -0.04 9.66
N LEU A 64 -0.12 -1.02 9.57
CA LEU A 64 -1.56 -0.80 9.69
C LEU A 64 -1.99 -0.41 11.12
N ALA A 65 -1.30 -0.92 12.15
CA ALA A 65 -1.57 -0.57 13.54
C ALA A 65 -1.25 0.91 13.87
N GLY A 66 -0.39 1.57 13.09
CA GLY A 66 -0.05 3.00 13.27
C GLY A 66 -1.09 3.97 12.68
N TRP A 67 -2.02 3.49 11.86
CA TRP A 67 -3.06 4.32 11.23
C TRP A 67 -4.38 4.36 12.00
N SER A 68 -4.55 3.50 13.00
CA SER A 68 -5.81 3.33 13.75
C SER A 68 -5.91 4.22 15.00
N SER A 69 -5.25 5.38 15.05
CA SER A 69 -5.45 6.27 16.21
C SER A 69 -6.90 6.78 16.34
N ASP A 70 -7.74 6.70 15.30
CA ASP A 70 -9.13 7.17 15.41
C ASP A 70 -10.21 6.38 14.64
N LYS A 71 -9.87 5.34 13.85
CA LYS A 71 -10.88 4.49 13.21
C LYS A 71 -10.47 3.02 13.23
N GLU A 72 -11.38 2.22 13.76
CA GLU A 72 -11.09 1.00 14.48
C GLU A 72 -10.67 -0.17 13.59
N LEU A 73 -9.61 -0.87 14.03
CA LEU A 73 -9.19 -2.22 13.61
C LEU A 73 -10.32 -3.26 13.52
N SER A 74 -11.47 -3.01 14.16
CA SER A 74 -12.66 -3.85 14.14
C SER A 74 -13.34 -3.87 12.76
N GLU A 75 -13.43 -2.72 12.07
CA GLU A 75 -14.01 -2.63 10.72
C GLU A 75 -13.12 -3.34 9.69
N LEU A 76 -11.80 -3.19 9.81
CA LEU A 76 -10.85 -3.88 8.93
C LEU A 76 -10.90 -5.40 9.15
N LYS A 77 -10.95 -5.86 10.40
CA LYS A 77 -11.12 -7.29 10.71
C LYS A 77 -12.45 -7.85 10.19
N GLY A 78 -13.55 -7.12 10.33
CA GLY A 78 -14.85 -7.55 9.82
C GLY A 78 -14.91 -7.67 8.30
N SER A 79 -14.09 -6.92 7.57
CA SER A 79 -13.96 -7.04 6.11
C SER A 79 -13.09 -8.23 5.65
N LEU A 80 -12.30 -8.81 6.56
CA LEU A 80 -11.36 -9.91 6.29
C LEU A 80 -11.94 -11.29 6.64
N GLU A 81 -13.05 -11.36 7.36
CA GLU A 81 -13.78 -12.60 7.65
C GLU A 81 -14.97 -12.74 6.68
N ILE A 82 -14.80 -13.54 5.61
CA ILE A 82 -15.91 -14.10 4.80
C ILE A 82 -16.22 -15.50 5.31
#